data_AF-A0A1H9E1L2-F1
#
_entry.id   AF-A0A1H9E1L2-F1
#
_cell.length_a   1.000
_cell.length_b   1.000
_cell.length_c   1.000
_cell.angle_alpha   90.00
_cell.angle_beta   90.00
_cell.angle_gamma   90.00
#
_symmetry.space_group_name_H-M   'P 1'
#
loop_
_entity.id
_entity.type
_entity.pdbx_description
1 polymer ?
#
loop_
_entity_poly.entity_id
_entity_poly.type
_entity_poly.pdbx_seq_one_letter_code
_entity_poly.pdbx_strand_id
1 'polypeptide(L)'
;MSFFVASFGELPVRFVLRSGDLFVSKDDLFAAITSCFTPRIQALGVQFIEHGLSLLSDSHDKRAAVMGDSEIGPAVHFHAAGSLLHSLSDLTDVDSDDLRESSFRVSTLLRWYSAATARADEHFGRTVVDLLGSVKKRLDRLNPPLTVEVTFSDGYYTAECDALNLVTEAKTLDELTERTWLLVPDLIELNDLPMDADSVRLRFDLVQSAQQRVAL
;
A
#
# COMPACT_ATOMS: atom_id res chain seq x y z
N MET A 1 -18.38 3.18 19.37
CA MET A 1 -17.83 2.98 18.01
C MET A 1 -17.92 1.49 17.72
N SER A 2 -18.51 1.06 16.60
CA SER A 2 -18.80 -0.35 16.33
C SER A 2 -17.62 -1.01 15.60
N PHE A 3 -17.34 -2.27 15.93
CA PHE A 3 -16.42 -3.12 15.18
C PHE A 3 -17.23 -4.05 14.27
N PHE A 4 -16.66 -4.45 13.15
CA PHE A 4 -17.17 -5.56 12.36
C PHE A 4 -16.39 -6.81 12.73
N VAL A 5 -17.06 -7.93 12.98
CA VAL A 5 -16.40 -9.19 13.35
C VAL A 5 -16.73 -10.24 12.29
N ALA A 6 -15.69 -10.77 11.66
CA ALA A 6 -15.76 -11.95 10.82
C ALA A 6 -15.29 -13.18 11.58
N SER A 7 -15.65 -14.37 11.10
CA SER A 7 -15.15 -15.65 11.63
C SER A 7 -14.36 -16.35 10.54
N PHE A 8 -13.12 -16.73 10.86
CA PHE A 8 -12.23 -17.53 10.02
C PHE A 8 -12.09 -18.89 10.69
N GLY A 9 -13.00 -19.81 10.34
CA GLY A 9 -13.27 -20.99 11.16
C GLY A 9 -13.79 -20.55 12.54
N GLU A 10 -13.19 -21.07 13.61
CA GLU A 10 -13.57 -20.72 14.99
C GLU A 10 -12.92 -19.42 15.49
N LEU A 11 -12.03 -18.80 14.71
CA LEU A 11 -11.27 -17.62 15.13
C LEU A 11 -11.99 -16.33 14.72
N PRO A 12 -12.33 -15.44 15.67
CA PRO A 12 -12.88 -14.14 15.35
C PRO A 12 -11.80 -13.22 14.79
N VAL A 13 -12.12 -12.47 13.74
CA VAL A 13 -11.27 -11.43 13.16
C VAL A 13 -12.02 -10.11 13.11
N ARG A 14 -11.52 -9.14 13.88
CA ARG A 14 -12.16 -7.84 14.05
C ARG A 14 -11.61 -6.81 13.07
N PHE A 15 -12.52 -6.04 12.49
CA PHE A 15 -12.26 -4.93 11.59
C PHE A 15 -12.79 -3.63 12.20
N VAL A 16 -12.11 -2.51 11.88
CA VAL A 16 -12.48 -1.17 12.34
C VAL A 16 -12.26 -0.15 11.22
N LEU A 17 -13.18 0.81 11.12
CA LEU A 17 -12.98 1.99 10.29
C LEU A 17 -12.37 3.12 11.13
N ARG A 18 -11.24 3.67 10.68
CA ARG A 18 -10.58 4.84 11.29
C ARG A 18 -10.16 5.81 10.21
N SER A 19 -10.55 7.08 10.36
CA SER A 19 -10.15 8.16 9.43
C SER A 19 -10.46 7.86 7.94
N GLY A 20 -11.52 7.10 7.68
CA GLY A 20 -11.90 6.67 6.31
C GLY A 20 -11.18 5.42 5.78
N ASP A 21 -10.22 4.88 6.54
CA ASP A 21 -9.46 3.67 6.20
C ASP A 21 -9.90 2.46 7.05
N LEU A 22 -9.96 1.29 6.42
CA LEU A 22 -10.31 0.04 7.09
C LEU A 22 -9.05 -0.66 7.62
N PHE A 23 -9.12 -1.09 8.87
CA PHE A 23 -8.05 -1.81 9.56
C PHE A 23 -8.58 -3.13 10.09
N VAL A 24 -7.68 -4.10 10.22
CA VAL A 24 -7.93 -5.42 10.81
C VAL A 24 -7.07 -5.57 12.07
N SER A 25 -7.61 -6.18 13.13
CA SER A 25 -6.84 -6.49 14.33
C SER A 25 -5.65 -7.37 13.96
N LYS A 26 -4.46 -6.94 14.37
CA LYS A 26 -3.21 -7.64 14.12
C LYS A 26 -3.23 -8.99 14.84
N ASP A 27 -3.61 -9.00 16.11
CA ASP A 27 -3.55 -10.20 16.94
C ASP A 27 -4.54 -11.26 16.44
N ASP A 28 -5.77 -10.85 16.11
CA ASP A 28 -6.77 -11.75 15.54
C ASP A 28 -6.31 -12.35 14.21
N LEU A 29 -5.76 -11.51 13.31
CA LEU A 29 -5.25 -11.95 12.03
C LEU A 29 -4.05 -12.88 12.20
N PHE A 30 -3.13 -12.58 13.11
CA PHE A 30 -1.97 -13.43 13.39
C PHE A 30 -2.39 -14.79 13.89
N ALA A 31 -3.37 -14.85 14.79
CA ALA A 31 -3.92 -16.11 15.26
C ALA A 31 -4.49 -16.92 14.07
N ALA A 32 -5.26 -16.26 13.19
CA ALA A 32 -5.82 -16.91 12.00
C ALA A 32 -4.75 -17.43 11.03
N ILE A 33 -3.73 -16.63 10.68
CA ILE A 33 -2.66 -17.07 9.78
C ILE A 33 -1.82 -18.17 10.45
N THR A 34 -1.49 -18.02 11.74
CA THR A 34 -0.70 -19.01 12.48
C THR A 34 -1.39 -20.36 12.56
N SER A 35 -2.73 -20.38 12.61
CA SER A 35 -3.53 -21.62 12.57
C SER A 35 -3.43 -22.36 11.23
N CYS A 36 -2.99 -21.68 10.17
CA CYS A 36 -2.80 -22.31 8.85
C CYS A 36 -1.50 -23.11 8.76
N PHE A 37 -0.48 -22.81 9.57
CA PHE A 37 0.80 -23.52 9.49
C PHE A 37 0.73 -24.92 10.10
N THR A 38 1.44 -25.88 9.49
CA THR A 38 1.63 -27.20 10.13
C THR A 38 2.46 -27.06 11.41
N PRO A 39 2.32 -27.97 12.39
CA PRO A 39 3.05 -27.88 13.65
C PRO A 39 4.57 -27.78 13.50
N ARG A 40 5.12 -28.38 12.43
CA ARG A 40 6.56 -28.45 12.19
C ARG A 40 7.15 -27.11 11.74
N ILE A 41 6.39 -26.32 10.97
CA ILE A 41 6.86 -25.03 10.45
C ILE A 41 6.21 -23.82 11.12
N GLN A 42 5.33 -24.04 12.10
CA GLN A 42 4.60 -22.97 12.77
C GLN A 42 5.50 -21.87 13.32
N ALA A 43 6.61 -22.21 13.98
CA ALA A 43 7.56 -21.23 14.51
C ALA A 43 8.21 -20.37 13.40
N LEU A 44 8.56 -21.00 12.27
CA LEU A 44 9.11 -20.31 11.11
C LEU A 44 8.05 -19.39 10.47
N GLY A 45 6.82 -19.90 10.34
CA GLY A 45 5.69 -19.15 9.81
C GLY A 45 5.36 -17.90 10.63
N VAL A 46 5.39 -18.01 11.97
CA VAL A 46 5.21 -16.86 12.86
C VAL A 46 6.29 -15.80 12.63
N GLN A 47 7.56 -16.20 12.56
CA GLN A 47 8.66 -15.26 12.29
C GLN A 47 8.51 -14.58 10.94
N PHE A 48 8.05 -15.31 9.92
CA PHE A 48 7.80 -14.77 8.59
C PHE A 48 6.65 -13.75 8.60
N ILE A 49 5.54 -14.05 9.28
CA ILE A 49 4.43 -13.08 9.42
C ILE A 49 4.91 -11.82 10.12
N GLU A 50 5.65 -11.95 11.22
CA GLU A 50 6.18 -10.81 11.98
C GLU A 50 7.08 -9.92 11.11
N HIS A 51 8.01 -10.52 10.37
CA HIS A 51 8.88 -9.79 9.46
C HIS A 51 8.13 -9.20 8.27
N GLY A 52 7.31 -9.99 7.59
CA GLY A 52 6.53 -9.56 6.42
C GLY A 52 5.63 -8.38 6.76
N LEU A 53 4.95 -8.42 7.91
CA LEU A 53 4.16 -7.27 8.34
C LEU A 53 5.01 -6.12 8.86
N SER A 54 6.19 -6.34 9.42
CA SER A 54 7.07 -5.22 9.76
C SER A 54 7.51 -4.42 8.52
N LEU A 55 7.63 -5.08 7.36
CA LEU A 55 7.97 -4.51 6.06
C LEU A 55 6.75 -3.88 5.36
N LEU A 56 5.59 -4.56 5.44
CA LEU A 56 4.35 -4.16 4.75
C LEU A 56 3.47 -3.21 5.57
N SER A 57 3.66 -3.12 6.89
CA SER A 57 2.99 -2.15 7.75
C SER A 57 3.71 -0.82 7.69
N ASP A 58 2.94 0.22 7.40
CA ASP A 58 3.38 1.60 7.53
C ASP A 58 3.83 1.83 8.98
N SER A 59 5.03 2.40 9.18
CA SER A 59 5.53 2.74 10.51
C SER A 59 4.59 3.68 11.28
N HIS A 60 3.73 4.42 10.57
CA HIS A 60 2.68 5.27 11.12
C HIS A 60 1.44 4.47 11.54
N ASP A 61 1.17 3.33 10.90
CA ASP A 61 0.06 2.42 11.20
C ASP A 61 0.41 1.43 12.34
N LYS A 62 1.70 1.27 12.69
CA LYS A 62 2.20 0.32 13.73
C LYS A 62 1.70 0.58 15.16
N ARG A 63 1.08 1.73 15.46
CA ARG A 63 0.67 2.11 16.84
C ARG A 63 -0.79 2.55 16.97
N ALA A 64 -1.59 2.52 15.91
CA ALA A 64 -2.74 3.40 15.82
C ALA A 64 -4.06 2.67 15.54
N ALA A 65 -4.51 1.83 16.46
CA ALA A 65 -5.93 1.54 16.63
C ALA A 65 -6.31 1.35 18.11
N VAL A 66 -6.05 2.36 18.93
CA VAL A 66 -6.65 2.49 20.27
C VAL A 66 -7.71 3.60 20.19
N MET A 67 -8.97 3.30 20.52
CA MET A 67 -10.01 4.33 20.74
C MET A 67 -11.09 3.89 21.75
N GLY A 68 -11.09 4.52 22.94
CA GLY A 68 -12.16 4.43 23.95
C GLY A 68 -12.07 3.24 24.92
N ASP A 69 -13.21 2.82 25.48
CA ASP A 69 -13.32 1.76 26.51
C ASP A 69 -13.41 0.32 25.94
N SER A 70 -13.13 0.10 24.65
CA SER A 70 -13.16 -1.23 24.02
C SER A 70 -12.08 -1.35 22.95
N GLU A 71 -11.21 -2.33 23.09
CA GLU A 71 -9.91 -2.42 22.41
C GLU A 71 -9.86 -3.62 21.46
N ILE A 72 -9.53 -3.40 20.17
CA ILE A 72 -9.11 -4.49 19.25
C ILE A 72 -7.59 -4.66 19.18
N GLY A 73 -6.84 -3.87 19.95
CA GLY A 73 -5.39 -3.91 20.06
C GLY A 73 -4.68 -3.30 18.84
N PRO A 74 -3.40 -3.67 18.63
CA PRO A 74 -2.67 -3.32 17.42
C PRO A 74 -3.45 -3.72 16.17
N ALA A 75 -3.47 -2.86 15.15
CA ALA A 75 -4.18 -3.14 13.89
C ALA A 75 -3.28 -2.87 12.68
N VAL A 76 -3.64 -3.48 11.56
CA VAL A 76 -2.92 -3.37 10.28
C VAL A 76 -3.90 -2.92 9.22
N HIS A 77 -3.43 -2.06 8.30
CA HIS A 77 -4.24 -1.65 7.15
C HIS A 77 -4.69 -2.89 6.34
N PHE A 78 -5.97 -2.96 5.99
CA PHE A 78 -6.55 -4.17 5.41
C PHE A 78 -5.80 -4.66 4.15
N HIS A 79 -5.32 -3.73 3.33
CA HIS A 79 -4.56 -4.06 2.13
C HIS A 79 -3.19 -4.70 2.43
N ALA A 80 -2.50 -4.28 3.49
CA ALA A 80 -1.20 -4.87 3.85
C ALA A 80 -1.35 -6.33 4.30
N ALA A 81 -2.41 -6.60 5.07
CA ALA A 81 -2.82 -7.95 5.43
C ALA A 81 -3.17 -8.79 4.18
N GLY A 82 -3.91 -8.22 3.23
CA GLY A 82 -4.23 -8.88 1.95
C GLY A 82 -2.98 -9.26 1.15
N SER A 83 -2.02 -8.34 1.01
CA SER A 83 -0.75 -8.60 0.33
C SER A 83 0.05 -9.72 0.99
N LEU A 84 0.13 -9.73 2.33
CA LEU A 84 0.82 -10.81 3.05
C LEU A 84 0.17 -12.17 2.81
N LEU A 85 -1.16 -12.24 2.93
CA LEU A 85 -1.93 -13.47 2.71
C LEU A 85 -1.73 -14.00 1.28
N HIS A 86 -1.71 -13.11 0.29
CA HIS A 86 -1.44 -13.46 -1.11
C HIS A 86 -0.03 -14.03 -1.28
N SER A 87 1.00 -13.36 -0.75
CA SER A 87 2.38 -13.86 -0.83
C SER A 87 2.53 -15.23 -0.18
N LEU A 88 1.88 -15.46 0.96
CA LEU A 88 1.91 -16.75 1.64
C LEU A 88 1.13 -17.84 0.90
N SER A 89 0.01 -17.50 0.24
CA SER A 89 -0.77 -18.48 -0.52
C SER A 89 -0.08 -18.95 -1.79
N ASP A 90 0.85 -18.15 -2.33
CA ASP A 90 1.54 -18.44 -3.59
C ASP A 90 2.76 -19.35 -3.43
N LEU A 91 3.16 -19.70 -2.19
CA LEU A 91 4.29 -20.59 -1.91
C LEU A 91 3.93 -22.08 -2.17
N THR A 92 3.31 -22.38 -3.30
CA THR A 92 2.88 -23.74 -3.67
C THR A 92 3.94 -24.56 -4.39
N ASP A 93 4.87 -23.89 -5.08
CA ASP A 93 5.94 -24.52 -5.85
C ASP A 93 7.26 -24.53 -5.05
N VAL A 94 7.23 -25.21 -3.90
CA VAL A 94 8.38 -25.35 -2.99
C VAL A 94 8.60 -26.82 -2.66
N ASP A 95 9.86 -27.19 -2.39
CA ASP A 95 10.26 -28.58 -2.07
C ASP A 95 9.76 -29.08 -0.70
N SER A 96 9.12 -28.21 0.09
CA SER A 96 8.60 -28.55 1.42
C SER A 96 7.11 -28.83 1.38
N ASP A 97 6.72 -30.08 1.68
CA ASP A 97 5.32 -30.48 1.80
C ASP A 97 4.58 -29.70 2.90
N ASP A 98 5.25 -29.43 4.03
CA ASP A 98 4.72 -28.64 5.14
C ASP A 98 4.37 -27.20 4.72
N LEU A 99 5.25 -26.56 3.94
CA LEU A 99 5.01 -25.22 3.39
C LEU A 99 3.87 -25.24 2.38
N ARG A 100 3.89 -26.20 1.46
CA ARG A 100 2.85 -26.34 0.43
C ARG A 100 1.46 -26.54 1.05
N GLU A 101 1.34 -27.42 2.04
CA GLU A 101 0.08 -27.62 2.78
C GLU A 101 -0.37 -26.34 3.47
N SER A 102 0.55 -25.65 4.14
CA SER A 102 0.25 -24.39 4.83
C SER A 102 -0.23 -23.31 3.85
N SER A 103 0.37 -23.20 2.67
CA SER A 103 -0.04 -22.28 1.61
C SER A 103 -1.44 -22.57 1.08
N PHE A 104 -1.84 -23.84 0.95
CA PHE A 104 -3.22 -24.18 0.59
C PHE A 104 -4.23 -23.76 1.67
N ARG A 105 -3.88 -23.93 2.95
CA ARG A 105 -4.71 -23.45 4.07
C ARG A 105 -4.80 -21.92 4.07
N VAL A 106 -3.68 -21.22 3.85
CA VAL A 106 -3.66 -19.76 3.71
C VAL A 106 -4.46 -19.29 2.50
N SER A 107 -4.47 -20.02 1.38
CA SER A 107 -5.32 -19.69 0.22
C SER A 107 -6.81 -19.68 0.57
N THR A 108 -7.24 -20.61 1.45
CA THR A 108 -8.61 -20.61 1.98
C THR A 108 -8.87 -19.39 2.86
N LEU A 109 -7.94 -19.09 3.77
CA LEU A 109 -7.98 -17.90 4.63
C LEU A 109 -8.05 -16.60 3.82
N LEU A 110 -7.27 -16.49 2.73
CA LEU A 110 -7.28 -15.33 1.82
C LEU A 110 -8.67 -15.09 1.23
N ARG A 111 -9.38 -16.15 0.80
CA ARG A 111 -10.75 -16.03 0.28
C ARG A 111 -11.72 -15.54 1.35
N TRP A 112 -11.63 -16.08 2.56
CA TRP A 112 -12.43 -15.62 3.70
C TRP A 112 -12.13 -14.17 4.05
N TYR A 113 -10.86 -13.78 3.99
CA TYR A 113 -10.42 -12.42 4.21
C TYR A 113 -11.01 -11.45 3.18
N SER A 114 -10.93 -11.76 1.89
CA SER A 114 -11.53 -10.93 0.84
C SER A 114 -13.04 -10.77 0.99
N ALA A 115 -13.75 -11.84 1.36
CA ALA A 115 -15.19 -11.77 1.64
C ALA A 115 -15.51 -10.94 2.89
N ALA A 116 -14.69 -11.08 3.94
CA ALA A 116 -14.84 -10.31 5.17
C ALA A 116 -14.57 -8.82 4.95
N THR A 117 -13.57 -8.45 4.14
CA THR A 117 -13.30 -7.04 3.82
C THR A 117 -14.46 -6.41 3.09
N ALA A 118 -15.07 -7.10 2.11
CA ALA A 118 -16.23 -6.58 1.38
C ALA A 118 -17.43 -6.35 2.32
N ARG A 119 -17.69 -7.30 3.23
CA ARG A 119 -18.76 -7.17 4.24
C ARG A 119 -18.45 -6.10 5.29
N ALA A 120 -17.19 -5.92 5.65
CA ALA A 120 -16.78 -4.85 6.55
C ALA A 120 -16.97 -3.48 5.89
N ASP A 121 -16.62 -3.34 4.61
CA ASP A 121 -16.87 -2.11 3.84
C ASP A 121 -18.37 -1.80 3.79
N GLU A 122 -19.22 -2.77 3.50
CA GLU A 122 -20.68 -2.62 3.54
C GLU A 122 -21.17 -2.20 4.94
N HIS A 123 -20.70 -2.87 5.99
CA HIS A 123 -21.04 -2.56 7.39
C HIS A 123 -20.68 -1.13 7.78
N PHE A 124 -19.55 -0.61 7.29
CA PHE A 124 -19.09 0.75 7.57
C PHE A 124 -19.58 1.78 6.53
N GLY A 125 -20.37 1.37 5.54
CA GLY A 125 -20.87 2.25 4.48
C GLY A 125 -19.79 2.78 3.54
N ARG A 126 -18.67 2.06 3.38
CA ARG A 126 -17.60 2.42 2.46
C ARG A 126 -17.93 1.95 1.04
N THR A 127 -17.63 2.79 0.07
CA THR A 127 -17.79 2.49 -1.35
C THR A 127 -16.49 1.95 -1.96
N VAL A 128 -16.56 1.45 -3.19
CA VAL A 128 -15.36 1.10 -3.98
C VAL A 128 -14.45 2.32 -4.18
N VAL A 129 -15.00 3.53 -4.28
CA VAL A 129 -14.21 4.77 -4.41
C VAL A 129 -13.42 5.04 -3.13
N ASP A 130 -14.02 4.82 -1.96
CA ASP A 130 -13.34 4.95 -0.68
C ASP A 130 -12.22 3.91 -0.53
N LEU A 131 -12.47 2.67 -0.97
CA LEU A 131 -11.47 1.61 -1.02
C LEU A 131 -10.29 2.01 -1.92
N LEU A 132 -10.54 2.43 -3.16
CA LEU A 132 -9.48 2.85 -4.09
C LEU A 132 -8.71 4.06 -3.57
N GLY A 133 -9.41 5.02 -2.96
CA GLY A 133 -8.80 6.19 -2.33
C GLY A 133 -7.91 5.80 -1.14
N SER A 134 -8.34 4.84 -0.33
CA SER A 134 -7.58 4.28 0.80
C SER A 134 -6.29 3.60 0.33
N VAL A 135 -6.39 2.76 -0.71
CA VAL A 135 -5.22 2.11 -1.34
C VAL A 135 -4.25 3.15 -1.90
N LYS A 136 -4.75 4.16 -2.63
CA LYS A 136 -3.93 5.26 -3.16
C LYS A 136 -3.19 5.99 -2.04
N LYS A 137 -3.90 6.42 -0.99
CA LYS A 137 -3.28 7.14 0.14
C LYS A 137 -2.19 6.32 0.81
N ARG A 138 -2.38 4.99 0.95
CA ARG A 138 -1.32 4.12 1.49
C ARG A 138 -0.13 4.03 0.54
N LEU A 139 -0.35 3.86 -0.76
CA LEU A 139 0.73 3.87 -1.75
C LEU A 139 1.49 5.19 -1.74
N ASP A 140 0.80 6.33 -1.62
CA ASP A 140 1.41 7.66 -1.47
C ASP A 140 2.26 7.79 -0.19
N ARG A 141 1.96 7.05 0.88
CA ARG A 141 2.79 7.01 2.10
C ARG A 141 4.04 6.12 1.95
N LEU A 142 3.91 4.99 1.26
CA LEU A 142 5.01 4.03 1.07
C LEU A 142 5.97 4.42 -0.04
N ASN A 143 5.44 5.00 -1.11
CA ASN A 143 6.16 5.43 -2.29
C ASN A 143 5.61 6.81 -2.71
N PRO A 144 6.00 7.88 -1.99
CA PRO A 144 5.53 9.22 -2.26
C PRO A 144 5.98 9.66 -3.65
N PRO A 145 5.11 10.29 -4.45
CA PRO A 145 5.53 10.81 -5.73
C PRO A 145 6.54 11.95 -5.54
N LEU A 146 7.58 11.96 -6.37
CA LEU A 146 8.48 13.09 -6.49
C LEU A 146 7.72 14.24 -7.17
N THR A 147 7.78 15.42 -6.56
CA THR A 147 7.13 16.61 -7.12
C THR A 147 7.99 17.14 -8.26
N VAL A 148 7.40 17.25 -9.45
CA VAL A 148 7.95 17.96 -10.60
C VAL A 148 7.22 19.30 -10.68
N GLU A 149 7.89 20.38 -10.34
CA GLU A 149 7.34 21.71 -10.47
C GLU A 149 7.34 22.09 -11.95
N VAL A 150 6.18 22.50 -12.46
CA VAL A 150 6.04 22.94 -13.84
C VAL A 150 5.74 24.44 -13.85
N THR A 151 6.55 25.19 -14.58
CA THR A 151 6.34 26.63 -14.81
C THR A 151 6.21 26.91 -16.30
N PHE A 152 5.52 27.99 -16.66
CA PHE A 152 5.44 28.45 -18.05
C PHE A 152 6.01 29.86 -18.17
N SER A 153 7.06 30.00 -18.97
CA SER A 153 7.73 31.27 -19.26
C SER A 153 8.28 31.26 -20.68
N ASP A 154 8.29 32.44 -21.32
CA ASP A 154 8.92 32.65 -22.63
C ASP A 154 8.47 31.67 -23.74
N GLY A 155 7.24 31.16 -23.64
CA GLY A 155 6.66 30.24 -24.63
C GLY A 155 7.04 28.77 -24.43
N TYR A 156 7.67 28.42 -23.30
CA TYR A 156 8.05 27.06 -22.94
C TYR A 156 7.50 26.69 -21.56
N TYR A 157 7.20 25.41 -21.40
CA TYR A 157 7.01 24.78 -20.11
C TYR A 157 8.36 24.25 -19.63
N THR A 158 8.69 24.52 -18.37
CA THR A 158 9.91 24.04 -17.71
C THR A 158 9.50 23.12 -16.56
N ALA A 159 10.09 21.92 -16.51
CA ALA A 159 9.97 20.96 -15.41
C ALA A 159 11.24 20.97 -14.57
N GLU A 160 11.08 21.10 -13.26
CA GLU A 160 12.14 21.02 -12.27
C GLU A 160 11.80 19.98 -11.20
N CYS A 161 12.76 19.12 -10.85
CA CYS A 161 12.61 18.17 -9.74
C CYS A 161 13.95 17.98 -9.02
N ASP A 162 14.08 18.62 -7.86
CA ASP A 162 15.27 18.56 -7.01
C ASP A 162 15.68 17.12 -6.67
N ALA A 163 14.71 16.26 -6.36
CA ALA A 163 14.99 14.88 -5.95
C ALA A 163 15.64 14.04 -7.07
N LEU A 164 15.49 14.44 -8.33
CA LEU A 164 16.08 13.79 -9.50
C LEU A 164 17.24 14.60 -10.11
N ASN A 165 17.55 15.78 -9.57
CA ASN A 165 18.37 16.80 -10.25
C ASN A 165 17.90 17.04 -11.71
N LEU A 166 16.59 17.02 -11.93
CA LEU A 166 15.97 17.17 -13.25
C LEU A 166 15.70 18.66 -13.52
N VAL A 167 16.16 19.13 -14.67
CA VAL A 167 15.65 20.35 -15.32
C VAL A 167 15.47 20.07 -16.80
N THR A 168 14.26 20.29 -17.34
CA THR A 168 14.01 20.14 -18.77
C THR A 168 12.88 21.06 -19.23
N GLU A 169 12.79 21.28 -20.55
CA GLU A 169 11.80 22.18 -21.14
C GLU A 169 11.20 21.60 -22.44
N ALA A 170 9.97 22.02 -22.72
CA ALA A 170 9.26 21.71 -23.96
C ALA A 170 8.22 22.79 -24.31
N LYS A 171 7.68 22.77 -25.53
CA LYS A 171 6.71 23.79 -25.97
C LYS A 171 5.30 23.51 -25.48
N THR A 172 5.00 22.26 -25.16
CA THR A 172 3.70 21.82 -24.67
C THR A 172 3.87 21.04 -23.38
N LEU A 173 2.81 20.98 -22.57
CA LEU A 173 2.82 20.21 -21.33
C LEU A 173 2.99 18.70 -21.60
N ASP A 174 2.36 18.19 -22.67
CA ASP A 174 2.46 16.78 -23.05
C ASP A 174 3.90 16.40 -23.45
N GLU A 175 4.55 17.21 -24.31
CA GLU A 175 5.95 17.01 -24.67
C GLU A 175 6.87 17.12 -23.44
N LEU A 176 6.55 18.02 -22.50
CA LEU A 176 7.32 18.16 -21.27
C LEU A 176 7.22 16.90 -20.42
N THR A 177 6.01 16.39 -20.20
CA THR A 177 5.78 15.18 -19.41
C THR A 177 6.46 13.96 -20.04
N GLU A 178 6.35 13.78 -21.37
CA GLU A 178 7.03 12.68 -22.08
C GLU A 178 8.56 12.79 -21.91
N ARG A 179 9.11 13.98 -22.12
CA ARG A 179 10.54 14.22 -21.99
C ARG A 179 11.05 14.00 -20.57
N THR A 180 10.30 14.45 -19.56
CA THR A 180 10.61 14.18 -18.16
C THR A 180 10.73 12.68 -17.92
N TRP A 181 9.76 11.87 -18.36
CA TRP A 181 9.80 10.42 -18.18
C TRP A 181 10.98 9.75 -18.88
N LEU A 182 11.35 10.22 -20.07
CA LEU A 182 12.53 9.71 -20.80
C LEU A 182 13.84 9.94 -20.03
N LEU A 183 13.93 11.02 -19.25
CA LEU A 183 15.15 11.38 -18.50
C LEU A 183 15.27 10.67 -17.14
N VAL A 184 14.15 10.17 -16.56
CA VAL A 184 14.14 9.60 -15.20
C VAL A 184 15.16 8.47 -15.02
N PRO A 185 15.24 7.44 -15.88
CA PRO A 185 16.19 6.33 -15.67
C PRO A 185 17.64 6.80 -15.70
N ASP A 186 18.00 7.62 -16.69
CA ASP A 186 19.34 8.17 -16.86
C ASP A 186 19.74 9.03 -15.66
N LEU A 187 18.82 9.85 -15.13
CA LEU A 187 19.09 10.71 -13.97
C LEU A 187 19.27 9.91 -12.69
N ILE A 188 18.57 8.79 -12.51
CA ILE A 188 18.76 7.90 -11.36
C ILE A 188 20.16 7.27 -11.40
N GLU A 189 20.55 6.76 -12.56
CA GLU A 189 21.86 6.15 -12.76
C GLU A 189 23.00 7.17 -12.60
N LEU A 190 22.91 8.32 -13.28
CA LEU A 190 23.95 9.35 -13.27
C LEU A 190 24.17 9.98 -11.90
N ASN A 191 23.12 10.08 -11.09
CA ASN A 191 23.18 10.68 -9.76
C ASN A 191 23.34 9.65 -8.62
N ASP A 192 23.47 8.35 -8.94
CA ASP A 192 23.56 7.24 -7.96
C ASP A 192 22.43 7.29 -6.91
N LEU A 193 21.21 7.53 -7.36
CA LEU A 193 20.06 7.66 -6.47
C LEU A 193 19.60 6.27 -5.99
N PRO A 194 19.29 6.09 -4.69
CA PRO A 194 18.87 4.80 -4.14
C PRO A 194 17.39 4.51 -4.43
N MET A 195 17.00 4.56 -5.69
CA MET A 195 15.63 4.35 -6.17
C MET A 195 15.64 3.51 -7.44
N ASP A 196 14.59 2.71 -7.62
CA ASP A 196 14.37 1.93 -8.83
C ASP A 196 13.50 2.73 -9.81
N ALA A 197 13.96 2.90 -11.05
CA ALA A 197 13.29 3.69 -12.09
C ALA A 197 11.85 3.21 -12.35
N ASP A 198 11.62 1.89 -12.33
CA ASP A 198 10.29 1.30 -12.54
C ASP A 198 9.32 1.55 -11.37
N SER A 199 9.85 1.94 -10.22
CA SER A 199 9.08 2.25 -9.03
C SER A 199 8.80 3.75 -8.88
N VAL A 200 9.41 4.61 -9.69
CA VAL A 200 9.27 6.07 -9.56
C VAL A 200 7.85 6.51 -9.86
N ARG A 201 7.35 7.40 -9.01
CA ARG A 201 6.09 8.11 -9.23
C ARG A 201 6.38 9.60 -9.30
N LEU A 202 5.85 10.26 -10.33
CA LEU A 202 5.97 11.71 -10.48
C LEU A 202 4.60 12.37 -10.29
N ARG A 203 4.59 13.52 -9.63
CA ARG A 203 3.44 14.43 -9.59
C ARG A 203 3.85 15.75 -10.24
N PHE A 204 3.20 16.11 -11.33
CA PHE A 204 3.44 17.38 -12.02
C PHE A 204 2.54 18.46 -11.42
N ASP A 205 3.15 19.43 -10.74
CA ASP A 205 2.46 20.55 -10.10
C ASP A 205 2.68 21.81 -10.96
N LEU A 206 1.68 22.18 -11.77
CA LEU A 206 1.72 23.39 -12.59
C LEU A 206 1.49 24.64 -11.73
N VAL A 207 2.52 25.47 -11.60
CA VAL A 207 2.49 26.73 -10.87
C VAL A 207 2.27 27.88 -11.86
N GLN A 208 1.16 28.60 -11.70
CA GLN A 208 0.84 29.79 -12.50
C GLN A 208 0.64 31.01 -11.60
N SER A 209 1.23 32.13 -11.99
CA SER A 209 0.90 33.44 -11.42
C SER A 209 -0.24 34.07 -12.24
N ALA A 210 -1.00 34.99 -11.63
CA ALA A 210 -2.10 35.70 -12.32
C ALA A 210 -1.65 36.46 -13.58
N GLN A 211 -0.35 36.79 -13.68
CA GLN A 211 0.27 37.47 -14.81
C GLN A 211 0.73 36.51 -15.92
N GLN A 212 0.85 35.21 -15.63
CA GLN A 212 1.36 34.16 -16.53
C GLN A 212 0.32 33.08 -16.82
N ARG A 213 -0.98 33.41 -16.75
CA ARG A 213 -2.03 32.43 -17.02
C ARG A 213 -1.93 31.95 -18.48
N VAL A 214 -1.84 30.65 -18.65
CA VAL A 214 -2.05 30.00 -19.95
C VAL A 214 -3.48 29.48 -19.97
N ALA A 215 -4.22 29.70 -21.06
CA ALA A 215 -5.51 29.06 -21.21
C ALA A 215 -5.26 27.55 -21.37
N LEU A 216 -5.70 26.77 -20.38
CA LEU A 216 -5.72 25.31 -20.42
C LEU A 216 -6.87 24.82 -21.31
#